data_AF-A0A4Q2S7X3-F1
#
_entry.id   AF-A0A4Q2S7X3-F1
#
_cell.length_a   1.000
_cell.length_b   1.000
_cell.length_c   1.000
_cell.angle_alpha   90.00
_cell.angle_beta   90.00
_cell.angle_gamma   90.00
#
_symmetry.space_group_name_H-M   'P 1'
#
loop_
_entity.id
_entity.type
_entity.pdbx_description
1 polymer ?
#
loop_
_entity_poly.entity_id
_entity_poly.type
_entity_poly.pdbx_seq_one_letter_code
_entity_poly.pdbx_strand_id
1 'polypeptide(L)'
;MLGDGARLRNAHVSELMITGTDVRVENVRVDGALDILGENVRLKRISAPGVGITGATDVVVARANIGYSTQDSIHINSDGDRYTRDVVLRYNYIHHPVNTPESHYDATQVRDIDTLVIRCSTYQMGPYDEAYNANIYLENTVRGVSNVTLARNWLYGSLFGVMVSADSARIIGNKFGGDIHYGYCYLSSEGGDIVTRDNTKVPEGRKINLCGLGK
;
A
#
# COMPACT_ATOMS: atom_id res chain seq x y z
N MET A 1 17.86 -14.39 -3.80
CA MET A 1 16.61 -15.15 -3.65
C MET A 1 16.60 -15.83 -2.28
N LEU A 2 15.47 -15.79 -1.56
CA LEU A 2 15.27 -16.49 -0.29
C LEU A 2 14.23 -17.61 -0.47
N GLY A 3 14.62 -18.84 -0.11
CA GLY A 3 13.76 -20.02 -0.10
C GLY A 3 13.17 -20.33 1.28
N ASP A 4 12.61 -21.52 1.43
CA ASP A 4 11.86 -21.94 2.61
C ASP A 4 12.65 -21.80 3.92
N GLY A 5 12.00 -21.31 4.96
CA GLY A 5 12.58 -21.15 6.30
C GLY A 5 13.69 -20.10 6.40
N ALA A 6 14.00 -19.38 5.30
CA ALA A 6 15.12 -18.45 5.28
C ALA A 6 14.96 -17.32 6.31
N ARG A 7 16.10 -16.89 6.85
CA ARG A 7 16.22 -15.77 7.78
C ARG A 7 17.32 -14.84 7.27
N LEU A 8 16.97 -13.63 6.85
CA LEU A 8 17.92 -12.61 6.44
C LEU A 8 17.89 -11.44 7.43
N ARG A 9 19.05 -11.06 7.98
CA ARG A 9 19.12 -9.98 8.97
C ARG A 9 20.37 -9.12 8.80
N ASN A 10 20.25 -7.83 9.13
CA ASN A 10 21.37 -6.88 9.17
C ASN A 10 22.19 -6.88 7.88
N ALA A 11 21.51 -6.88 6.74
CA ALA A 11 22.11 -7.05 5.44
C ALA A 11 21.79 -5.87 4.51
N HIS A 12 22.66 -5.68 3.53
CA HIS A 12 22.44 -4.79 2.41
C HIS A 12 22.59 -5.64 1.14
N VAL A 13 21.55 -5.68 0.32
CA VAL A 13 21.50 -6.46 -0.91
C VAL A 13 21.09 -5.56 -2.08
N SER A 14 21.49 -5.92 -3.29
CA SER A 14 21.06 -5.21 -4.50
C SER A 14 19.57 -5.44 -4.77
N GLU A 15 19.14 -6.71 -4.76
CA GLU A 15 17.77 -7.13 -5.02
C GLU A 15 17.37 -8.24 -4.05
N LEU A 16 16.07 -8.38 -3.82
CA LEU A 16 15.54 -9.38 -2.92
C LEU A 16 14.23 -10.00 -3.44
N MET A 17 14.35 -11.21 -3.99
CA MET A 17 13.20 -12.04 -4.31
C MET A 17 12.96 -13.09 -3.22
N ILE A 18 11.74 -13.18 -2.71
CA ILE A 18 11.30 -14.15 -1.70
C ILE A 18 10.25 -15.06 -2.32
N THR A 19 10.63 -16.31 -2.59
CA THR A 19 9.75 -17.33 -3.19
C THR A 19 9.37 -18.43 -2.21
N GLY A 20 10.14 -18.59 -1.14
CA GLY A 20 9.89 -19.63 -0.14
C GLY A 20 8.82 -19.30 0.90
N THR A 21 8.45 -20.32 1.65
CA THR A 21 7.49 -20.28 2.75
C THR A 21 8.18 -20.07 4.10
N ASP A 22 7.51 -19.41 5.05
CA ASP A 22 8.04 -19.10 6.38
C ASP A 22 9.37 -18.34 6.30
N VAL A 23 9.41 -17.20 5.60
CA VAL A 23 10.61 -16.37 5.48
C VAL A 23 10.54 -15.19 6.45
N ARG A 24 11.68 -14.85 7.08
CA ARG A 24 11.81 -13.66 7.92
C ARG A 24 12.96 -12.78 7.44
N VAL A 25 12.67 -11.50 7.25
CA VAL A 25 13.65 -10.48 6.86
C VAL A 25 13.59 -9.33 7.85
N GLU A 26 14.71 -8.99 8.48
CA GLU A 26 14.73 -7.95 9.51
C GLU A 26 15.96 -7.05 9.43
N ASN A 27 15.76 -5.74 9.44
CA ASN A 27 16.86 -4.76 9.35
C ASN A 27 17.69 -4.95 8.08
N VAL A 28 17.04 -4.82 6.92
CA VAL A 28 17.67 -5.06 5.61
C VAL A 28 17.45 -3.87 4.69
N ARG A 29 18.49 -3.46 3.99
CA ARG A 29 18.42 -2.50 2.88
C ARG A 29 18.46 -3.25 1.55
N VAL A 30 17.53 -2.92 0.65
CA VAL A 30 17.49 -3.37 -0.74
C VAL A 30 17.63 -2.13 -1.62
N ASP A 31 18.59 -2.11 -2.53
CA ASP A 31 18.79 -0.94 -3.41
C ASP A 31 17.86 -0.94 -4.63
N GLY A 32 17.42 -2.13 -5.07
CA GLY A 32 16.56 -2.36 -6.23
C GLY A 32 15.26 -3.08 -5.85
N ALA A 33 14.81 -3.98 -6.72
CA ALA A 33 13.53 -4.67 -6.56
C ALA A 33 13.49 -5.55 -5.31
N LEU A 34 12.35 -5.50 -4.61
CA LEU A 34 11.99 -6.41 -3.54
C LEU A 34 10.65 -7.05 -3.89
N ASP A 35 10.65 -8.34 -4.19
CA ASP A 35 9.46 -9.08 -4.61
C ASP A 35 9.14 -10.22 -3.64
N ILE A 36 7.87 -10.34 -3.29
CA ILE A 36 7.34 -11.36 -2.39
C ILE A 36 6.35 -12.21 -3.17
N LEU A 37 6.73 -13.46 -3.44
CA LEU A 37 5.93 -14.46 -4.13
C LEU A 37 5.59 -15.66 -3.24
N GLY A 38 6.25 -15.79 -2.09
CA GLY A 38 6.09 -16.89 -1.14
C GLY A 38 4.98 -16.68 -0.10
N GLU A 39 4.88 -17.62 0.84
CA GLU A 39 3.82 -17.65 1.85
C GLU A 39 4.37 -17.48 3.28
N ASN A 40 3.55 -16.97 4.20
CA ASN A 40 3.95 -16.73 5.59
C ASN A 40 5.28 -15.95 5.64
N VAL A 41 5.29 -14.77 5.03
CA VAL A 41 6.48 -13.93 4.94
C VAL A 41 6.37 -12.77 5.95
N ARG A 42 7.45 -12.45 6.67
CA ARG A 42 7.50 -11.30 7.59
C ARG A 42 8.72 -10.45 7.32
N LEU A 43 8.48 -9.21 6.90
CA LEU A 43 9.48 -8.16 6.72
C LEU A 43 9.32 -7.13 7.81
N LYS A 44 10.44 -6.77 8.44
CA LYS A 44 10.44 -5.76 9.50
C LYS A 44 11.66 -4.86 9.40
N ARG A 45 11.46 -3.54 9.47
CA ARG A 45 12.56 -2.56 9.32
C ARG A 45 13.35 -2.80 8.04
N ILE A 46 12.65 -2.81 6.92
CA ILE A 46 13.28 -2.87 5.59
C ILE A 46 13.36 -1.46 5.02
N SER A 47 14.40 -1.20 4.22
CA SER A 47 14.45 -0.03 3.35
C SER A 47 14.56 -0.50 1.90
N ALA A 48 13.68 -0.04 1.03
CA ALA A 48 13.66 -0.43 -0.39
C ALA A 48 13.05 0.70 -1.24
N PRO A 49 13.37 0.79 -2.55
CA PRO A 49 12.67 1.69 -3.43
C PRO A 49 11.20 1.31 -3.59
N GLY A 50 10.91 0.02 -3.79
CA GLY A 50 9.55 -0.50 -3.93
C GLY A 50 9.41 -1.94 -3.41
N VAL A 51 8.17 -2.39 -3.25
CA VAL A 51 7.81 -3.74 -2.78
C VAL A 51 6.68 -4.31 -3.63
N GLY A 52 6.97 -5.40 -4.36
CA GLY A 52 5.98 -6.21 -5.06
C GLY A 52 5.47 -7.37 -4.18
N ILE A 53 4.16 -7.58 -4.14
CA ILE A 53 3.52 -8.74 -3.47
C ILE A 53 2.60 -9.42 -4.47
N THR A 54 3.00 -10.60 -4.96
CA THR A 54 2.36 -11.23 -6.12
C THR A 54 2.08 -12.71 -5.89
N GLY A 55 0.80 -13.08 -5.89
CA GLY A 55 0.35 -14.45 -5.61
C GLY A 55 0.74 -14.97 -4.22
N ALA A 56 1.00 -14.06 -3.28
CA ALA A 56 1.54 -14.38 -1.95
C ALA A 56 0.43 -14.44 -0.89
N THR A 57 0.60 -15.28 0.12
CA THR A 57 -0.37 -15.44 1.22
C THR A 57 0.28 -15.19 2.57
N ASP A 58 -0.43 -14.56 3.50
CA ASP A 58 0.02 -14.30 4.86
C ASP A 58 1.35 -13.52 4.86
N VAL A 59 1.31 -12.27 4.39
CA VAL A 59 2.48 -11.39 4.28
C VAL A 59 2.35 -10.24 5.27
N VAL A 60 3.40 -9.98 6.05
CA VAL A 60 3.47 -8.77 6.89
C VAL A 60 4.68 -7.94 6.54
N VAL A 61 4.45 -6.69 6.14
CA VAL A 61 5.50 -5.68 5.96
C VAL A 61 5.32 -4.61 7.03
N ALA A 62 6.29 -4.50 7.94
CA ALA A 62 6.19 -3.63 9.10
C ALA A 62 7.40 -2.71 9.30
N ARG A 63 7.14 -1.45 9.66
CA ARG A 63 8.21 -0.46 9.96
C ARG A 63 9.18 -0.30 8.78
N ALA A 64 8.69 -0.43 7.56
CA ALA A 64 9.46 -0.26 6.34
C ALA A 64 9.65 1.23 6.01
N ASN A 65 10.76 1.55 5.38
CA ASN A 65 11.02 2.83 4.76
C ASN A 65 11.07 2.64 3.23
N ILE A 66 10.02 3.06 2.54
CA ILE A 66 9.84 2.80 1.11
C ILE A 66 9.76 4.13 0.38
N GLY A 67 10.61 4.33 -0.62
CA GLY A 67 10.61 5.60 -1.32
C GLY A 67 11.70 5.72 -2.36
N TYR A 68 11.65 6.80 -3.14
CA TYR A 68 12.47 7.00 -4.33
C TYR A 68 12.19 5.98 -5.46
N SER A 69 11.00 5.38 -5.46
CA SER A 69 10.55 4.52 -6.56
C SER A 69 10.14 5.34 -7.78
N THR A 70 10.46 4.83 -8.97
CA THR A 70 9.93 5.31 -10.27
C THR A 70 8.63 4.60 -10.68
N GLN A 71 8.19 3.63 -9.89
CA GLN A 71 6.93 2.89 -10.02
C GLN A 71 6.18 2.96 -8.68
N ASP A 72 5.02 2.31 -8.56
CA ASP A 72 4.32 2.21 -7.28
C ASP A 72 5.26 1.78 -6.14
N SER A 73 5.19 2.44 -4.99
CA SER A 73 6.03 2.06 -3.84
C SER A 73 5.68 0.67 -3.32
N ILE A 74 4.40 0.33 -3.30
CA ILE A 74 3.93 -1.01 -2.99
C ILE A 74 2.92 -1.40 -4.05
N HIS A 75 3.18 -2.50 -4.75
CA HIS A 75 2.26 -3.06 -5.71
C HIS A 75 1.82 -4.44 -5.23
N ILE A 76 0.52 -4.65 -5.10
CA ILE A 76 -0.07 -5.92 -4.71
C ILE A 76 -0.91 -6.43 -5.88
N ASN A 77 -0.66 -7.67 -6.30
CA ASN A 77 -1.44 -8.32 -7.35
C ASN A 77 -1.59 -9.83 -7.10
N SER A 78 -2.53 -10.47 -7.76
CA SER A 78 -2.56 -11.93 -7.91
C SER A 78 -1.80 -12.39 -9.16
N ASP A 79 -1.46 -13.68 -9.23
CA ASP A 79 -0.71 -14.24 -10.37
C ASP A 79 -1.24 -15.62 -10.77
N GLY A 80 -1.82 -15.69 -11.98
CA GLY A 80 -2.41 -16.90 -12.52
C GLY A 80 -3.39 -17.51 -11.53
N ASP A 81 -3.09 -18.72 -11.06
CA ASP A 81 -3.95 -19.45 -10.11
C ASP A 81 -3.74 -19.02 -8.65
N ARG A 82 -2.69 -18.25 -8.35
CA ARG A 82 -2.33 -17.83 -6.98
C ARG A 82 -3.01 -16.51 -6.65
N TYR A 83 -4.06 -16.62 -5.83
CA TYR A 83 -4.75 -15.45 -5.30
C TYR A 83 -4.00 -14.88 -4.10
N THR A 84 -3.67 -13.60 -4.14
CA THR A 84 -3.02 -12.91 -3.03
C THR A 84 -4.03 -12.68 -1.91
N ARG A 85 -3.63 -12.99 -0.68
CA ARG A 85 -4.51 -12.82 0.49
C ARG A 85 -3.77 -12.68 1.80
N ASP A 86 -4.47 -12.22 2.82
CA ASP A 86 -3.96 -12.12 4.20
C ASP A 86 -2.73 -11.21 4.31
N VAL A 87 -2.77 -10.02 3.70
CA VAL A 87 -1.64 -9.08 3.70
C VAL A 87 -1.81 -8.00 4.77
N VAL A 88 -0.76 -7.71 5.52
CA VAL A 88 -0.72 -6.65 6.52
C VAL A 88 0.46 -5.70 6.28
N LEU A 89 0.14 -4.44 5.98
CA LEU A 89 1.09 -3.34 5.91
C LEU A 89 0.91 -2.47 7.15
N ARG A 90 1.97 -2.30 7.96
CA ARG A 90 1.83 -1.51 9.20
C ARG A 90 3.04 -0.71 9.62
N TYR A 91 2.81 0.52 10.09
CA TYR A 91 3.87 1.42 10.57
C TYR A 91 4.93 1.71 9.50
N ASN A 92 4.56 1.64 8.23
CA ASN A 92 5.47 1.91 7.12
C ASN A 92 5.51 3.41 6.84
N TYR A 93 6.64 3.90 6.33
CA TYR A 93 6.79 5.24 5.81
C TYR A 93 7.02 5.13 4.30
N ILE A 94 6.08 5.66 3.52
CA ILE A 94 6.09 5.67 2.07
C ILE A 94 6.29 7.11 1.62
N HIS A 95 7.33 7.40 0.84
CA HIS A 95 7.72 8.79 0.62
C HIS A 95 8.50 9.04 -0.67
N HIS A 96 8.60 10.32 -1.05
CA HIS A 96 9.47 10.78 -2.14
C HIS A 96 9.35 9.91 -3.41
N PRO A 97 8.15 9.81 -4.01
CA PRO A 97 8.02 9.29 -5.37
C PRO A 97 9.02 9.97 -6.32
N VAL A 98 9.50 9.24 -7.33
CA VAL A 98 10.28 9.82 -8.43
C VAL A 98 9.34 9.97 -9.62
N ASN A 99 9.08 11.22 -10.00
CA ASN A 99 8.23 11.55 -11.13
C ASN A 99 8.79 10.94 -12.44
N THR A 100 7.96 10.21 -13.17
CA THR A 100 8.19 9.94 -14.59
C THR A 100 6.96 10.42 -15.39
N PRO A 101 7.14 11.20 -16.49
CA PRO A 101 6.03 11.86 -17.20
C PRO A 101 4.93 10.96 -17.75
N GLU A 102 5.19 9.65 -17.86
CA GLU A 102 4.28 8.66 -18.44
C GLU A 102 3.64 7.76 -17.38
N SER A 103 4.01 7.91 -16.10
CA SER A 103 3.53 7.05 -15.02
C SER A 103 2.38 7.69 -14.23
N HIS A 104 1.34 6.92 -13.95
CA HIS A 104 0.42 7.19 -12.85
C HIS A 104 0.95 6.45 -11.63
N TYR A 105 1.64 7.18 -10.75
CA TYR A 105 2.23 6.63 -9.54
C TYR A 105 1.17 6.50 -8.43
N ASP A 106 1.03 5.30 -7.88
CA ASP A 106 0.30 5.07 -6.64
C ASP A 106 1.30 4.68 -5.53
N ALA A 107 1.23 5.32 -4.37
CA ALA A 107 2.10 4.90 -3.28
C ALA A 107 1.78 3.47 -2.79
N THR A 108 0.53 3.05 -2.90
CA THR A 108 0.16 1.63 -2.80
C THR A 108 -0.96 1.32 -3.77
N GLN A 109 -0.65 0.56 -4.82
CA GLN A 109 -1.65 0.01 -5.73
C GLN A 109 -1.98 -1.42 -5.31
N VAL A 110 -3.28 -1.74 -5.32
CA VAL A 110 -3.81 -3.02 -4.90
C VAL A 110 -4.75 -3.55 -5.96
N ARG A 111 -4.39 -4.67 -6.56
CA ARG A 111 -5.19 -5.44 -7.52
C ARG A 111 -5.37 -6.86 -6.99
N ASP A 112 -6.54 -7.44 -7.22
CA ASP A 112 -6.84 -8.85 -6.94
C ASP A 112 -6.35 -9.34 -5.56
N ILE A 113 -7.04 -8.96 -4.48
CA ILE A 113 -6.71 -9.39 -3.11
C ILE A 113 -7.96 -9.67 -2.27
N ASP A 114 -7.86 -10.68 -1.41
CA ASP A 114 -8.77 -10.87 -0.28
C ASP A 114 -8.04 -10.66 1.05
N THR A 115 -8.60 -9.81 1.90
CA THR A 115 -8.09 -9.55 3.25
C THR A 115 -6.76 -8.80 3.23
N LEU A 116 -6.88 -7.46 3.18
CA LEU A 116 -5.77 -6.51 3.29
C LEU A 116 -5.96 -5.61 4.50
N VAL A 117 -4.91 -5.43 5.30
CA VAL A 117 -4.89 -4.42 6.37
C VAL A 117 -3.72 -3.46 6.17
N ILE A 118 -4.01 -2.20 5.90
CA ILE A 118 -3.04 -1.10 5.90
C ILE A 118 -3.30 -0.23 7.12
N ARG A 119 -2.37 -0.18 8.07
CA ARG A 119 -2.60 0.58 9.31
C ARG A 119 -1.40 1.31 9.89
N CYS A 120 -1.68 2.45 10.50
CA CYS A 120 -0.70 3.26 11.22
C CYS A 120 0.54 3.61 10.38
N SER A 121 0.42 3.65 9.06
CA SER A 121 1.48 4.02 8.12
C SER A 121 1.36 5.50 7.72
N THR A 122 2.45 6.07 7.24
CA THR A 122 2.51 7.43 6.73
C THR A 122 2.87 7.40 5.25
N TYR A 123 2.10 8.12 4.46
CA TYR A 123 2.29 8.33 3.04
C TYR A 123 2.56 9.81 2.81
N GLN A 124 3.72 10.13 2.24
CA GLN A 124 4.22 11.48 2.06
C GLN A 124 4.65 11.68 0.61
N MET A 125 3.68 11.99 -0.25
CA MET A 125 3.89 12.14 -1.69
C MET A 125 4.68 13.42 -2.03
N GLY A 126 4.55 14.45 -1.20
CA GLY A 126 5.13 15.78 -1.46
C GLY A 126 4.11 16.76 -2.02
N PRO A 127 4.56 17.85 -2.65
CA PRO A 127 3.70 18.79 -3.37
C PRO A 127 2.92 18.12 -4.49
N TYR A 128 1.85 18.77 -4.96
CA TYR A 128 1.10 18.32 -6.12
C TYR A 128 2.03 18.09 -7.31
N ASP A 129 1.83 16.93 -7.94
CA ASP A 129 2.40 16.52 -9.21
C ASP A 129 1.33 15.71 -9.93
N GLU A 130 1.16 15.93 -11.22
CA GLU A 130 0.13 15.25 -12.02
C GLU A 130 0.38 13.74 -12.13
N ALA A 131 1.63 13.29 -11.95
CA ALA A 131 1.97 11.88 -11.91
C ALA A 131 1.57 11.19 -10.59
N TYR A 132 1.30 11.93 -9.51
CA TYR A 132 1.02 11.35 -8.19
C TYR A 132 -0.46 11.03 -8.02
N ASN A 133 -0.90 9.91 -8.58
CA ASN A 133 -2.30 9.53 -8.66
C ASN A 133 -2.98 9.35 -7.28
N ALA A 134 -2.55 8.36 -6.48
CA ALA A 134 -3.15 8.14 -5.16
C ALA A 134 -2.13 7.76 -4.08
N ASN A 135 -2.48 8.04 -2.81
CA ASN A 135 -1.73 7.42 -1.71
C ASN A 135 -2.01 5.91 -1.66
N ILE A 136 -3.28 5.53 -1.80
CA ILE A 136 -3.72 4.14 -1.84
C ILE A 136 -4.79 4.01 -2.91
N TYR A 137 -4.54 3.18 -3.91
CA TYR A 137 -5.52 2.80 -4.93
C TYR A 137 -5.91 1.34 -4.74
N LEU A 138 -7.18 1.13 -4.36
CA LEU A 138 -7.84 -0.16 -4.43
C LEU A 138 -8.46 -0.26 -5.83
N GLU A 139 -7.88 -1.09 -6.69
CA GLU A 139 -8.28 -1.24 -8.07
C GLU A 139 -8.94 -2.60 -8.26
N ASN A 140 -10.26 -2.59 -8.47
CA ASN A 140 -11.01 -3.80 -8.72
C ASN A 140 -10.66 -4.30 -10.12
N THR A 141 -10.01 -5.46 -10.18
CA THR A 141 -9.63 -6.13 -11.42
C THR A 141 -10.34 -7.49 -11.52
N VAL A 142 -9.72 -8.50 -12.12
CA VAL A 142 -10.40 -9.74 -12.53
C VAL A 142 -10.96 -10.55 -11.34
N ARG A 143 -10.27 -10.56 -10.20
CA ARG A 143 -10.59 -11.42 -9.04
C ARG A 143 -11.17 -10.68 -7.84
N GLY A 144 -11.36 -9.37 -7.91
CA GLY A 144 -11.92 -8.64 -6.77
C GLY A 144 -10.86 -8.04 -5.84
N VAL A 145 -11.18 -6.88 -5.26
CA VAL A 145 -10.50 -6.35 -4.07
C VAL A 145 -11.48 -6.36 -2.91
N SER A 146 -11.27 -7.25 -1.95
CA SER A 146 -12.25 -7.53 -0.89
C SER A 146 -11.65 -7.57 0.51
N ASN A 147 -12.48 -7.34 1.52
CA ASN A 147 -12.12 -7.39 2.94
C ASN A 147 -10.95 -6.45 3.31
N VAL A 148 -10.93 -5.25 2.72
CA VAL A 148 -9.87 -4.28 2.94
C VAL A 148 -10.13 -3.44 4.20
N THR A 149 -9.10 -3.21 5.00
CA THR A 149 -9.12 -2.25 6.11
C THR A 149 -7.98 -1.25 5.98
N LEU A 150 -8.32 0.02 5.80
CA LEU A 150 -7.39 1.15 5.85
C LEU A 150 -7.61 1.91 7.16
N ALA A 151 -6.69 1.80 8.12
CA ALA A 151 -6.92 2.32 9.46
C ALA A 151 -5.78 3.16 10.04
N ARG A 152 -6.11 4.38 10.50
CA ARG A 152 -5.18 5.27 11.22
C ARG A 152 -3.89 5.58 10.46
N ASN A 153 -3.97 5.63 9.13
CA ASN A 153 -2.87 6.08 8.29
C ASN A 153 -2.85 7.61 8.21
N TRP A 154 -1.70 8.16 7.84
CA TRP A 154 -1.56 9.57 7.47
C TRP A 154 -1.27 9.62 5.96
N LEU A 155 -2.11 10.32 5.21
CA LEU A 155 -2.11 10.36 3.75
C LEU A 155 -1.92 11.81 3.31
N TYR A 156 -0.78 12.11 2.67
CA TYR A 156 -0.36 13.47 2.37
C TYR A 156 0.08 13.64 0.92
N GLY A 157 -0.51 14.63 0.24
CA GLY A 157 -0.28 14.89 -1.19
C GLY A 157 -0.92 13.83 -2.09
N SER A 158 -0.80 13.98 -3.43
CA SER A 158 -1.44 13.22 -4.55
C SER A 158 -2.69 13.86 -5.16
N LEU A 159 -3.16 13.35 -6.30
CA LEU A 159 -4.45 13.70 -6.87
C LEU A 159 -5.58 13.29 -5.92
N PHE A 160 -5.52 12.05 -5.41
CA PHE A 160 -6.51 11.50 -4.50
C PHE A 160 -5.93 10.85 -3.24
N GLY A 161 -6.50 11.19 -2.09
CA GLY A 161 -6.12 10.56 -0.82
C GLY A 161 -6.27 9.03 -0.87
N VAL A 162 -7.44 8.55 -1.25
CA VAL A 162 -7.70 7.15 -1.57
C VAL A 162 -8.53 7.04 -2.84
N MET A 163 -8.22 6.06 -3.68
CA MET A 163 -9.09 5.66 -4.78
C MET A 163 -9.66 4.27 -4.45
N VAL A 164 -10.97 4.12 -4.58
CA VAL A 164 -11.69 2.94 -4.10
C VAL A 164 -12.52 2.35 -5.23
N SER A 165 -12.05 1.23 -5.74
CA SER A 165 -12.78 0.25 -6.53
C SER A 165 -12.58 -1.10 -5.82
N ALA A 166 -13.55 -1.49 -4.99
CA ALA A 166 -13.44 -2.65 -4.11
C ALA A 166 -14.82 -3.22 -3.77
N ASP A 167 -14.90 -4.53 -3.59
CA ASP A 167 -16.14 -5.23 -3.19
C ASP A 167 -16.49 -4.95 -1.73
N SER A 168 -15.48 -4.75 -0.88
CA SER A 168 -15.69 -4.30 0.50
C SER A 168 -14.44 -3.63 1.07
N ALA A 169 -14.65 -2.48 1.73
CA ALA A 169 -13.57 -1.76 2.40
C ALA A 169 -14.04 -1.01 3.64
N ARG A 170 -13.15 -0.96 4.64
CA ARG A 170 -13.31 -0.19 5.88
C ARG A 170 -12.21 0.86 5.97
N ILE A 171 -12.58 2.13 5.84
CA ILE A 171 -11.64 3.26 5.85
C ILE A 171 -11.87 4.08 7.11
N ILE A 172 -11.08 3.83 8.16
CA ILE A 172 -11.39 4.25 9.52
C ILE A 172 -10.25 5.04 10.18
N GLY A 173 -10.56 6.24 10.67
CA GLY A 173 -9.64 6.99 11.53
C GLY A 173 -8.37 7.49 10.83
N ASN A 174 -8.36 7.58 9.50
CA ASN A 174 -7.21 8.06 8.74
C ASN A 174 -7.16 9.59 8.76
N LYS A 175 -5.96 10.12 8.60
CA LYS A 175 -5.67 11.55 8.53
C LYS A 175 -5.27 11.91 7.11
N PHE A 176 -5.93 12.90 6.53
CA PHE A 176 -5.70 13.37 5.17
C PHE A 176 -5.24 14.81 5.19
N GLY A 177 -4.18 15.15 4.47
CA GLY A 177 -3.71 16.53 4.40
C GLY A 177 -2.69 16.75 3.31
N GLY A 178 -1.88 17.79 3.45
CA GLY A 178 -0.92 18.18 2.42
C GLY A 178 -1.65 18.66 1.16
N ASP A 179 -0.99 18.50 0.02
CA ASP A 179 -1.46 19.00 -1.28
C ASP A 179 -2.28 17.92 -2.02
N ILE A 180 -3.36 17.44 -1.40
CA ILE A 180 -4.30 16.52 -2.05
C ILE A 180 -5.21 17.33 -2.98
N HIS A 181 -5.08 17.12 -4.29
CA HIS A 181 -5.56 18.09 -5.28
C HIS A 181 -7.04 17.93 -5.67
N TYR A 182 -7.48 16.73 -6.05
CA TYR A 182 -8.86 16.51 -6.52
C TYR A 182 -9.81 16.02 -5.43
N GLY A 183 -9.31 15.32 -4.40
CA GLY A 183 -10.13 15.00 -3.24
C GLY A 183 -9.57 13.91 -2.34
N TYR A 184 -10.13 13.79 -1.14
CA TYR A 184 -9.69 12.74 -0.20
C TYR A 184 -10.13 11.34 -0.60
N CYS A 185 -11.18 11.23 -1.41
CA CYS A 185 -11.64 9.96 -1.95
C CYS A 185 -12.15 10.11 -3.37
N TYR A 186 -11.74 9.18 -4.23
CA TYR A 186 -12.43 8.85 -5.46
C TYR A 186 -13.08 7.47 -5.29
N LEU A 187 -14.39 7.37 -5.48
CA LEU A 187 -15.13 6.12 -5.41
C LEU A 187 -15.59 5.75 -6.82
N SER A 188 -15.15 4.59 -7.33
CA SER A 188 -15.62 4.08 -8.61
C SER A 188 -17.08 3.62 -8.49
N SER A 189 -17.81 3.60 -9.61
CA SER A 189 -19.21 3.13 -9.65
C SER A 189 -19.37 1.62 -9.39
N GLU A 190 -18.26 0.88 -9.30
CA GLU A 190 -18.23 -0.57 -9.10
C GLU A 190 -18.04 -0.98 -7.62
N GLY A 191 -18.11 -0.02 -6.69
CA GLY A 191 -17.90 -0.27 -5.27
C GLY A 191 -19.01 -1.09 -4.60
N GLY A 192 -18.62 -2.08 -3.79
CA GLY A 192 -19.51 -2.85 -2.93
C GLY A 192 -19.73 -2.22 -1.54
N ASP A 193 -19.64 -3.00 -0.46
CA ASP A 193 -19.90 -2.52 0.91
C ASP A 193 -18.72 -1.68 1.44
N ILE A 194 -18.79 -0.37 1.20
CA ILE A 194 -17.77 0.60 1.63
C ILE A 194 -18.23 1.33 2.90
N VAL A 195 -17.45 1.17 3.97
CA VAL A 195 -17.69 1.83 5.26
C VAL A 195 -16.57 2.82 5.54
N THR A 196 -16.92 4.09 5.75
CA THR A 196 -15.96 5.12 6.18
C THR A 196 -16.38 5.73 7.51
N ARG A 197 -15.41 5.98 8.42
CA ARG A 197 -15.71 6.50 9.76
C ARG A 197 -14.51 7.23 10.37
N ASP A 198 -14.78 8.32 11.10
CA ASP A 198 -13.78 9.02 11.93
C ASP A 198 -12.52 9.50 11.19
N ASN A 199 -12.59 9.63 9.85
CA ASN A 199 -11.48 10.20 9.07
C ASN A 199 -11.42 11.70 9.28
N THR A 200 -10.22 12.28 9.32
CA THR A 200 -10.04 13.71 9.61
C THR A 200 -9.12 14.36 8.60
N LYS A 201 -9.43 15.61 8.25
CA LYS A 201 -8.52 16.52 7.57
C LYS A 201 -7.50 17.06 8.58
N VAL A 202 -6.23 17.07 8.22
CA VAL A 202 -5.15 17.72 8.97
C VAL A 202 -4.56 18.89 8.14
N PRO A 203 -4.12 19.98 8.79
CA PRO A 203 -3.97 20.16 10.24
C PRO A 203 -5.25 20.54 11.01
N GLU A 204 -6.38 20.78 10.33
CA GLU A 204 -7.56 21.38 10.94
C GLU A 204 -8.30 20.47 11.95
N GLY A 205 -8.03 19.17 11.94
CA GLY A 205 -8.69 18.19 12.81
C GLY A 205 -10.18 17.95 12.49
N ARG A 206 -10.68 18.50 11.38
CA ARG A 206 -12.08 18.41 10.98
C ARG A 206 -12.40 17.00 10.46
N LYS A 207 -13.49 16.38 10.93
CA LYS A 207 -13.99 15.14 10.32
C LYS A 207 -14.32 15.35 8.83
N ILE A 208 -14.04 14.36 8.01
CA ILE A 208 -14.37 14.38 6.58
C ILE A 208 -15.46 13.36 6.26
N ASN A 209 -16.43 13.79 5.45
CA ASN A 209 -17.38 12.89 4.80
C ASN A 209 -16.66 12.20 3.64
N LEU A 210 -15.88 11.16 3.94
CA LEU A 210 -15.06 10.48 2.96
C LEU A 210 -15.95 9.69 1.98
N CYS A 211 -15.75 9.92 0.68
CA CYS A 211 -16.51 9.35 -0.43
C CYS A 211 -18.02 9.69 -0.43
N GLY A 212 -18.47 10.69 0.34
CA GLY A 212 -19.90 10.93 0.56
C GLY A 212 -20.57 9.91 1.50
N LEU A 213 -19.79 9.00 2.10
CA LEU A 213 -20.24 7.89 2.95
C LEU A 213 -19.89 8.05 4.44
N GLY A 214 -19.13 9.09 4.78
CA GLY A 214 -18.62 9.32 6.14
C GLY A 214 -19.72 9.74 7.11
N LYS A 215 -19.80 9.01 8.23
CA LYS A 215 -20.50 9.40 9.47
C LYS A 215 -19.49 9.82 10.54
#